data_AF-A0A9E0TUY1-F1
#
_entry.id   AF-A0A9E0TUY1-F1
#
_cell.length_a   1.000
_cell.length_b   1.000
_cell.length_c   1.000
_cell.angle_alpha   90.00
_cell.angle_beta   90.00
_cell.angle_gamma   90.00
#
_symmetry.space_group_name_H-M   'P 1'
#
loop_
_entity.id
_entity.type
_entity.pdbx_description
1 polymer ?
#
loop_
_entity_poly.entity_id
_entity_poly.type
_entity_poly.pdbx_seq_one_letter_code
_entity_poly.pdbx_strand_id
1 'polypeptide(L)'
;MKEQRKNRDRSDQSFDVALEDYINHVVAAEKEDYKPGLRPFSAYEAEIRSKLHEVFNFFNTAIANGYRALIEELKAEMEASESKEDLLALAAVNPENLNIFDDNDALVKAFEEGTDIYELLGFSEKSLNVFYHAVRRMIDNKSFKKARDACYFLVTIAPWVPQFWISLGRCDIGLGAYDVAYQEFIQAIDIDPTDSIAYQELVDLLIETHEFNKATSVCNAGLQMASEHSQEPWAAPLRARLEGILNDVQNAFRKVK
;
A
#
# COMPACT_ATOMS: atom_id res chain seq x y z
N MET A 1 15.23 28.14 -7.72
CA MET A 1 16.21 27.08 -8.04
C MET A 1 17.28 26.84 -6.96
N LYS A 2 17.86 27.86 -6.30
CA LYS A 2 18.83 27.63 -5.20
C LYS A 2 18.19 27.11 -3.89
N GLU A 3 16.99 27.57 -3.56
CA GLU A 3 16.25 27.16 -2.36
C GLU A 3 15.75 25.70 -2.43
N GLN A 4 15.20 25.30 -3.57
CA GLN A 4 14.79 23.91 -3.83
C GLN A 4 15.97 22.92 -3.77
N ARG A 5 17.17 23.33 -4.20
CA ARG A 5 18.38 22.49 -4.07
C ARG A 5 18.85 22.36 -2.62
N LYS A 6 18.74 23.44 -1.83
CA LYS A 6 19.17 23.47 -0.42
C LYS A 6 18.26 22.63 0.50
N ASN A 7 16.96 22.57 0.20
CA ASN A 7 16.02 21.69 0.91
C ASN A 7 16.21 20.22 0.52
N ARG A 8 16.53 19.94 -0.75
CA ARG A 8 16.80 18.56 -1.21
C ARG A 8 18.07 17.97 -0.59
N ASP A 9 19.14 18.77 -0.50
CA ASP A 9 20.40 18.34 0.16
C ASP A 9 20.22 18.06 1.67
N ARG A 10 19.31 18.79 2.34
CA ARG A 10 19.00 18.57 3.76
C ARG A 10 18.10 17.36 3.99
N SER A 11 17.11 17.14 3.12
CA SER A 11 16.22 15.97 3.22
C SER A 11 16.96 14.66 2.95
N ASP A 12 17.87 14.64 1.96
CA ASP A 12 18.66 13.45 1.63
C ASP A 12 19.67 13.14 2.76
N GLN A 13 20.30 14.16 3.37
CA GLN A 13 21.13 13.97 4.57
C GLN A 13 20.34 13.46 5.79
N SER A 14 19.07 13.85 5.93
CA SER A 14 18.22 13.39 7.04
C SER A 14 17.82 11.91 6.90
N PHE A 15 17.43 11.48 5.69
CA PHE A 15 17.06 10.09 5.42
C PHE A 15 18.24 9.14 5.61
N ASP A 16 19.41 9.46 5.05
CA ASP A 16 20.59 8.60 5.15
C ASP A 16 21.04 8.44 6.62
N VAL A 17 20.99 9.52 7.41
CA VAL A 17 21.33 9.49 8.84
C VAL A 17 20.32 8.63 9.62
N ALA A 18 19.02 8.84 9.41
CA ALA A 18 17.98 8.07 10.08
C ALA A 18 18.05 6.58 9.70
N LEU A 19 18.35 6.27 8.43
CA LEU A 19 18.53 4.90 7.95
C LEU A 19 19.74 4.23 8.62
N GLU A 20 20.87 4.92 8.72
CA GLU A 20 22.04 4.40 9.43
C GLU A 20 21.76 4.15 10.91
N ASP A 21 21.06 5.06 11.58
CA ASP A 21 20.66 4.89 12.98
C ASP A 21 19.76 3.66 13.15
N TYR A 22 18.77 3.47 12.28
CA TYR A 22 17.92 2.28 12.27
C TYR A 22 18.73 0.99 12.03
N ILE A 23 19.59 0.98 11.01
CA ILE A 23 20.44 -0.16 10.68
C ILE A 23 21.34 -0.52 11.86
N ASN A 24 21.90 0.47 12.56
CA ASN A 24 22.72 0.26 13.75
C ASN A 24 21.93 -0.42 14.88
N HIS A 25 20.66 -0.03 15.09
CA HIS A 25 19.79 -0.68 16.07
C HIS A 25 19.47 -2.14 15.68
N VAL A 26 19.13 -2.40 14.42
CA VAL A 26 18.86 -3.77 13.94
C VAL A 26 20.09 -4.65 14.08
N VAL A 27 21.26 -4.15 13.65
CA VAL A 27 22.53 -4.88 13.79
C VAL A 27 22.86 -5.17 15.25
N ALA A 28 22.59 -4.23 16.16
CA ALA A 28 22.81 -4.45 17.59
C ALA A 28 21.92 -5.57 18.14
N ALA A 29 20.62 -5.58 17.80
CA ALA A 29 19.68 -6.63 18.20
C ALA A 29 20.08 -8.00 17.61
N GLU A 30 20.37 -8.07 16.32
CA GLU A 30 20.81 -9.29 15.63
C GLU A 30 22.11 -9.86 16.23
N LYS A 31 22.98 -9.02 16.79
CA LYS A 31 24.22 -9.44 17.45
C LYS A 31 23.97 -10.20 18.75
N GLU A 32 22.92 -9.87 19.49
CA GLU A 32 22.59 -10.52 20.77
C GLU A 32 22.21 -11.99 20.56
N ASP A 33 21.46 -12.28 19.50
CA ASP A 33 21.00 -13.61 19.15
C ASP A 33 21.96 -14.38 18.24
N TYR A 34 23.05 -13.75 17.80
CA TYR A 34 23.97 -14.35 16.84
C TYR A 34 24.76 -15.52 17.44
N LYS A 35 24.46 -16.73 16.97
CA LYS A 35 25.24 -17.93 17.28
C LYS A 35 26.33 -18.13 16.23
N PRO A 36 27.63 -18.04 16.60
CA PRO A 36 28.70 -18.23 15.64
C PRO A 36 28.70 -19.66 15.11
N GLY A 37 28.43 -19.82 13.81
CA GLY A 37 28.51 -21.09 13.10
C GLY A 37 29.85 -21.23 12.35
N LEU A 38 29.90 -20.72 11.12
CA LEU A 38 31.04 -20.82 10.20
C LEU A 38 31.55 -19.45 9.69
N ARG A 39 30.84 -18.36 9.96
CA ARG A 39 31.20 -17.00 9.51
C ARG A 39 31.37 -16.04 10.69
N PRO A 40 32.28 -15.06 10.62
CA PRO A 40 32.35 -14.00 11.62
C PRO A 40 31.11 -13.10 11.54
N PHE A 41 30.71 -12.52 12.67
CA PHE A 41 29.56 -11.59 12.72
C PHE A 41 29.71 -10.42 11.75
N SER A 42 30.92 -9.92 11.51
CA SER A 42 31.16 -8.82 10.55
C SER A 42 30.70 -9.12 9.12
N ALA A 43 30.80 -10.39 8.69
CA ALA A 43 30.28 -10.80 7.38
C ALA A 43 28.75 -10.87 7.35
N TYR A 44 28.13 -11.24 8.48
CA TYR A 44 26.67 -11.22 8.64
C TYR A 44 26.13 -9.79 8.71
N GLU A 45 26.79 -8.92 9.48
CA GLU A 45 26.49 -7.50 9.58
C GLU A 45 26.50 -6.83 8.21
N ALA A 46 27.56 -7.02 7.40
CA ALA A 46 27.65 -6.45 6.07
C ALA A 46 26.48 -6.86 5.17
N GLU A 47 26.01 -8.12 5.29
CA GLU A 47 24.85 -8.62 4.55
C GLU A 47 23.55 -7.94 4.99
N ILE A 48 23.30 -7.85 6.31
CA ILE A 48 22.11 -7.17 6.85
C ILE A 48 22.10 -5.70 6.41
N ARG A 49 23.20 -4.98 6.61
CA ARG A 49 23.34 -3.57 6.20
C ARG A 49 23.02 -3.40 4.71
N SER A 50 23.62 -4.22 3.85
CA SER A 50 23.39 -4.15 2.40
C SER A 50 21.92 -4.37 2.05
N LYS A 51 21.27 -5.37 2.64
CA LYS A 51 19.85 -5.67 2.40
C LYS A 51 18.94 -4.53 2.87
N LEU A 52 19.19 -3.99 4.07
CA LEU A 52 18.41 -2.87 4.59
C LEU A 52 18.57 -1.62 3.72
N HIS A 53 19.79 -1.26 3.33
CA HIS A 53 19.99 -0.16 2.39
C HIS A 53 19.26 -0.35 1.08
N GLU A 54 19.33 -1.54 0.49
CA GLU A 54 18.65 -1.84 -0.78
C GLU A 54 17.13 -1.65 -0.63
N VAL A 55 16.54 -2.24 0.41
CA VAL A 55 15.10 -2.19 0.67
C VAL A 55 14.63 -0.76 0.96
N PHE A 56 15.31 -0.03 1.85
CA PHE A 56 14.90 1.32 2.23
C PHE A 56 15.12 2.33 1.10
N ASN A 57 16.19 2.21 0.32
CA ASN A 57 16.39 3.08 -0.84
C ASN A 57 15.36 2.81 -1.94
N PHE A 58 15.03 1.53 -2.16
CA PHE A 58 13.95 1.16 -3.07
C PHE A 58 12.62 1.78 -2.60
N PHE A 59 12.29 1.62 -1.32
CA PHE A 59 11.07 2.16 -0.71
C PHE A 59 10.99 3.69 -0.82
N ASN A 60 12.03 4.41 -0.42
CA ASN A 60 12.09 5.87 -0.51
C ASN A 60 11.93 6.35 -1.97
N THR A 61 12.59 5.66 -2.91
CA THR A 61 12.46 5.95 -4.34
C THR A 61 11.05 5.69 -4.85
N ALA A 62 10.42 4.57 -4.44
CA ALA A 62 9.08 4.19 -4.86
C ALA A 62 8.03 5.21 -4.37
N ILE A 63 8.11 5.63 -3.10
CA ILE A 63 7.24 6.68 -2.54
C ILE A 63 7.40 8.00 -3.30
N ALA A 64 8.64 8.45 -3.51
CA ALA A 64 8.90 9.70 -4.21
C ALA A 64 8.42 9.67 -5.67
N ASN A 65 8.57 8.53 -6.34
CA ASN A 65 8.05 8.31 -7.69
C ASN A 65 6.52 8.22 -7.70
N GLY A 66 5.93 7.59 -6.70
CA GLY A 66 4.49 7.45 -6.54
C GLY A 66 3.77 8.78 -6.39
N TYR A 67 4.26 9.63 -5.49
CA TYR A 67 3.72 10.98 -5.34
C TYR A 67 3.89 11.79 -6.63
N ARG A 68 5.06 11.73 -7.28
CA ARG A 68 5.27 12.40 -8.58
C ARG A 68 4.30 11.90 -9.64
N ALA A 69 4.07 10.58 -9.70
CA ALA A 69 3.18 9.95 -10.64
C ALA A 69 1.73 10.43 -10.48
N LEU A 70 1.26 10.57 -9.24
CA LEU A 70 -0.04 11.16 -8.92
C LEU A 70 -0.13 12.60 -9.44
N ILE A 71 0.85 13.45 -9.13
CA ILE A 71 0.85 14.85 -9.57
C ILE A 71 0.86 14.98 -11.10
N GLU A 72 1.61 14.14 -11.80
CA GLU A 72 1.61 14.13 -13.26
C GLU A 72 0.26 13.71 -13.85
N GLU A 73 -0.38 12.69 -13.28
CA GLU A 73 -1.69 12.22 -13.74
C GLU A 73 -2.78 13.25 -13.50
N LEU A 74 -2.76 13.94 -12.35
CA LEU A 74 -3.69 15.01 -12.04
C LEU A 74 -3.49 16.23 -12.95
N LYS A 75 -2.24 16.57 -13.29
CA LYS A 75 -1.95 17.61 -14.30
C LYS A 75 -2.55 17.25 -15.66
N ALA A 76 -2.32 16.03 -16.13
CA ALA A 76 -2.84 15.56 -17.40
C ALA A 76 -4.38 15.58 -17.42
N GLU A 77 -5.04 15.22 -16.32
CA GLU A 77 -6.50 15.32 -16.19
C GLU A 77 -6.98 16.78 -16.24
N MET A 78 -6.32 17.68 -15.51
CA MET A 78 -6.68 19.11 -15.52
C MET A 78 -6.52 19.72 -16.92
N GLU A 79 -5.48 19.34 -17.67
CA GLU A 79 -5.27 19.78 -19.05
C GLU A 79 -6.31 19.21 -20.01
N ALA A 80 -6.83 18.01 -19.74
CA ALA A 80 -7.82 17.32 -20.57
C ALA A 80 -9.29 17.67 -20.22
N SER A 81 -9.55 18.25 -19.05
CA SER A 81 -10.91 18.50 -18.55
C SER A 81 -11.29 19.99 -18.60
N GLU A 82 -12.59 20.27 -18.77
CA GLU A 82 -13.16 21.61 -18.54
C GLU A 82 -13.44 21.89 -17.05
N SER A 83 -12.99 21.02 -16.15
CA SER A 83 -13.27 21.12 -14.72
C SER A 83 -12.68 22.40 -14.12
N LYS A 84 -13.43 23.00 -13.20
CA LYS A 84 -12.98 24.16 -12.40
C LYS A 84 -12.33 23.76 -11.08
N GLU A 85 -12.35 22.47 -10.75
CA GLU A 85 -11.77 21.99 -9.50
C GLU A 85 -10.25 21.89 -9.63
N ASP A 86 -9.55 22.63 -8.77
CA ASP A 86 -8.09 22.61 -8.75
C ASP A 86 -7.61 21.35 -8.02
N LEU A 87 -7.50 20.26 -8.78
CA LEU A 87 -7.03 18.97 -8.28
C LEU A 87 -5.60 19.04 -7.71
N LEU A 88 -4.77 19.96 -8.22
CA LEU A 88 -3.42 20.15 -7.72
C LEU A 88 -3.39 20.85 -6.38
N ALA A 89 -4.33 21.76 -6.10
CA ALA A 89 -4.48 22.33 -4.77
C ALA A 89 -4.86 21.26 -3.72
N LEU A 90 -5.69 20.27 -4.09
CA LEU A 90 -6.05 19.16 -3.21
C LEU A 90 -4.90 18.16 -2.99
N ALA A 91 -3.98 18.07 -3.95
CA ALA A 91 -2.85 17.17 -3.92
C ALA A 91 -1.54 17.82 -3.40
N ALA A 92 -1.57 19.10 -3.06
CA ALA A 92 -0.37 19.83 -2.65
C ALA A 92 0.00 19.54 -1.19
N VAL A 93 1.22 19.05 -0.97
CA VAL A 93 1.83 19.01 0.36
C VAL A 93 2.02 20.45 0.87
N ASN A 94 1.54 20.74 2.07
CA ASN A 94 1.85 22.00 2.75
C ASN A 94 3.29 21.94 3.32
N PRO A 95 4.22 22.79 2.89
CA PRO A 95 5.60 22.76 3.39
C PRO A 95 5.70 23.00 4.90
N GLU A 96 4.78 23.78 5.48
CA GLU A 96 4.77 24.02 6.93
C GLU A 96 4.43 22.76 7.73
N ASN A 97 3.65 21.86 7.12
CA ASN A 97 3.28 20.60 7.74
C ASN A 97 4.46 19.62 7.79
N LEU A 98 5.49 19.82 6.96
CA LEU A 98 6.69 18.97 6.99
C LEU A 98 7.53 19.16 8.25
N ASN A 99 7.38 20.29 8.95
CA ASN A 99 8.17 20.60 10.14
C ASN A 99 7.93 19.60 11.28
N ILE A 100 6.75 18.95 11.32
CA ILE A 100 6.46 17.95 12.37
C ILE A 100 7.37 16.73 12.28
N PHE A 101 7.84 16.38 11.08
CA PHE A 101 8.72 15.22 10.88
C PHE A 101 10.16 15.48 11.34
N ASP A 102 10.52 16.74 11.64
CA ASP A 102 11.79 17.11 12.25
C ASP A 102 11.72 17.09 13.80
N ASP A 103 10.53 16.94 14.39
CA ASP A 103 10.28 16.93 15.84
C ASP A 103 9.67 15.59 16.27
N ASN A 104 10.53 14.69 16.78
CA ASN A 104 10.12 13.35 17.18
C ASN A 104 9.07 13.35 18.30
N ASP A 105 9.18 14.26 19.28
CA ASP A 105 8.24 14.31 20.39
C ASP A 105 6.85 14.75 19.89
N ALA A 106 6.81 15.74 18.99
CA ALA A 106 5.57 16.18 18.35
C ALA A 106 4.96 15.08 17.46
N LEU A 107 5.80 14.38 16.69
CA LEU A 107 5.37 13.29 15.81
C LEU A 107 4.78 12.10 16.59
N VAL A 108 5.47 11.66 17.65
CA VAL A 108 4.97 10.59 18.54
C VAL A 108 3.65 11.00 19.15
N LYS A 109 3.55 12.22 19.68
CA LYS A 109 2.31 12.73 20.25
C LYS A 109 1.16 12.73 19.23
N ALA A 110 1.41 13.13 17.98
CA ALA A 110 0.39 13.14 16.94
C ALA A 110 -0.14 11.72 16.65
N PHE A 111 0.76 10.72 16.60
CA PHE A 111 0.35 9.32 16.44
C PHE A 111 -0.41 8.78 17.67
N GLU A 112 -0.02 9.14 18.89
CA GLU A 112 -0.76 8.79 20.11
C GLU A 112 -2.17 9.39 20.13
N GLU A 113 -2.35 10.56 19.54
CA GLU A 113 -3.65 11.22 19.36
C GLU A 113 -4.45 10.62 18.19
N GLY A 114 -3.90 9.63 17.48
CA GLY A 114 -4.54 8.95 16.35
C GLY A 114 -4.52 9.77 15.05
N THR A 115 -3.60 10.72 14.92
CA THR A 115 -3.46 11.51 13.70
C THR A 115 -2.72 10.70 12.64
N ASP A 116 -3.32 10.64 11.46
CA ASP A 116 -2.81 9.86 10.35
C ASP A 116 -1.71 10.59 9.57
N ILE A 117 -0.80 9.85 8.94
CA ILE A 117 0.32 10.42 8.16
C ILE A 117 -0.19 11.33 7.04
N TYR A 118 -1.28 10.96 6.36
CA TYR A 118 -1.83 11.81 5.29
C TYR A 118 -2.29 13.18 5.83
N GLU A 119 -2.86 13.23 7.04
CA GLU A 119 -3.29 14.47 7.69
C GLU A 119 -2.08 15.31 8.09
N LEU A 120 -1.04 14.67 8.63
CA LEU A 120 0.25 15.31 8.91
C LEU A 120 0.92 15.86 7.65
N LEU A 121 0.63 15.34 6.47
CA LEU A 121 1.09 15.91 5.19
C LEU A 121 0.18 17.03 4.66
N GLY A 122 -0.94 17.29 5.33
CA GLY A 122 -1.94 18.29 4.95
C GLY A 122 -2.99 17.79 3.96
N PHE A 123 -3.07 16.48 3.74
CA PHE A 123 -4.09 15.89 2.89
C PHE A 123 -5.39 15.69 3.67
N SER A 124 -6.50 15.72 2.93
CA SER A 124 -7.83 15.41 3.44
C SER A 124 -8.34 14.10 2.83
N GLU A 125 -9.45 13.57 3.33
CA GLU A 125 -10.17 12.48 2.67
C GLU A 125 -10.47 12.78 1.19
N LYS A 126 -10.73 14.06 0.87
CA LYS A 126 -10.94 14.50 -0.51
C LYS A 126 -9.67 14.36 -1.35
N SER A 127 -8.51 14.67 -0.79
CA SER A 127 -7.20 14.45 -1.41
C SER A 127 -6.99 12.96 -1.69
N LEU A 128 -7.29 12.09 -0.72
CA LEU A 128 -7.20 10.64 -0.87
C LEU A 128 -8.10 10.11 -1.99
N ASN A 129 -9.33 10.63 -2.10
CA ASN A 129 -10.24 10.25 -3.18
C ASN A 129 -9.74 10.71 -4.56
N VAL A 130 -9.17 11.91 -4.65
CA VAL A 130 -8.52 12.39 -5.89
C VAL A 130 -7.35 11.47 -6.27
N PHE A 131 -6.54 11.05 -5.31
CA PHE A 131 -5.45 10.10 -5.58
C PHE A 131 -5.96 8.72 -6.02
N TYR A 132 -7.02 8.22 -5.39
CA TYR A 132 -7.66 6.96 -5.77
C TYR A 132 -8.10 6.98 -7.24
N HIS A 133 -8.76 8.05 -7.66
CA HIS A 133 -9.20 8.21 -9.05
C HIS A 133 -8.03 8.31 -10.03
N ALA A 134 -6.94 8.98 -9.65
CA ALA A 134 -5.72 9.01 -10.46
C ALA A 134 -5.11 7.62 -10.64
N VAL A 135 -4.96 6.84 -9.56
CA VAL A 135 -4.49 5.46 -9.63
C VAL A 135 -5.38 4.61 -10.52
N ARG A 136 -6.71 4.72 -10.37
CA ARG A 136 -7.66 3.97 -11.18
C ARG A 136 -7.48 4.24 -12.67
N ARG A 137 -7.30 5.50 -13.07
CA ARG A 137 -7.01 5.84 -14.47
C ARG A 137 -5.68 5.26 -14.96
N MET A 138 -4.63 5.30 -14.13
CA MET A 138 -3.36 4.67 -14.49
C MET A 138 -3.51 3.16 -14.71
N ILE A 139 -4.30 2.48 -13.88
CA ILE A 139 -4.62 1.05 -14.02
C ILE A 139 -5.43 0.81 -15.32
N ASP A 140 -6.47 1.61 -15.57
CA ASP A 140 -7.29 1.51 -16.79
C ASP A 140 -6.44 1.71 -18.07
N ASN A 141 -5.45 2.61 -17.99
CA ASN A 141 -4.46 2.85 -19.04
C ASN A 141 -3.30 1.83 -19.06
N LYS A 142 -3.39 0.75 -18.27
CA LYS A 142 -2.38 -0.33 -18.14
C LYS A 142 -0.99 0.16 -17.74
N SER A 143 -0.90 1.34 -17.12
CA SER A 143 0.34 1.93 -16.63
C SER A 143 0.70 1.35 -15.25
N PHE A 144 0.72 0.02 -15.14
CA PHE A 144 0.76 -0.70 -13.86
C PHE A 144 1.97 -0.36 -12.99
N LYS A 145 3.16 -0.16 -13.57
CA LYS A 145 4.34 0.25 -12.80
C LYS A 145 4.17 1.62 -12.15
N LYS A 146 3.64 2.59 -12.90
CA LYS A 146 3.39 3.96 -12.41
C LYS A 146 2.29 3.95 -11.35
N ALA A 147 1.23 3.18 -11.59
CA ALA A 147 0.14 2.97 -10.65
C ALA A 147 0.62 2.30 -9.35
N ARG A 148 1.49 1.29 -9.43
CA ARG A 148 2.05 0.62 -8.27
C ARG A 148 2.89 1.55 -7.40
N ASP A 149 3.77 2.35 -7.99
CA ASP A 149 4.54 3.35 -7.24
C ASP A 149 3.59 4.32 -6.53
N ALA A 150 2.52 4.77 -7.21
CA ALA A 150 1.49 5.63 -6.61
C ALA A 150 0.72 4.93 -5.49
N CYS A 151 0.39 3.65 -5.64
CA CYS A 151 -0.22 2.84 -4.59
C CYS A 151 0.71 2.68 -3.38
N TYR A 152 2.02 2.46 -3.57
CA TYR A 152 2.97 2.41 -2.45
C TYR A 152 2.99 3.71 -1.64
N PHE A 153 2.91 4.87 -2.30
CA PHE A 153 2.72 6.13 -1.61
C PHE A 153 1.42 6.13 -0.79
N LEU A 154 0.29 5.69 -1.37
CA LEU A 154 -1.02 5.73 -0.71
C LEU A 154 -1.12 4.77 0.48
N VAL A 155 -0.67 3.53 0.36
CA VAL A 155 -0.66 2.58 1.49
C VAL A 155 0.34 2.99 2.58
N THR A 156 1.32 3.84 2.26
CA THR A 156 2.23 4.41 3.28
C THR A 156 1.54 5.51 4.08
N ILE A 157 0.81 6.41 3.42
CA ILE A 157 0.21 7.58 4.11
C ILE A 157 -1.17 7.29 4.70
N ALA A 158 -1.86 6.25 4.21
CA ALA A 158 -3.20 5.87 4.62
C ALA A 158 -3.39 4.32 4.56
N PRO A 159 -2.66 3.55 5.39
CA PRO A 159 -2.67 2.09 5.36
C PRO A 159 -4.01 1.43 5.72
N TRP A 160 -4.95 2.13 6.35
CA TRP A 160 -6.27 1.61 6.73
C TRP A 160 -7.35 1.82 5.64
N VAL A 161 -6.97 2.23 4.44
CA VAL A 161 -7.91 2.34 3.30
C VAL A 161 -7.82 1.08 2.44
N PRO A 162 -8.80 0.16 2.50
CA PRO A 162 -8.70 -1.14 1.82
C PRO A 162 -8.63 -0.99 0.29
N GLN A 163 -9.22 0.07 -0.27
CA GLN A 163 -9.18 0.33 -1.71
C GLN A 163 -7.77 0.60 -2.24
N PHE A 164 -6.85 1.11 -1.42
CA PHE A 164 -5.46 1.32 -1.83
C PHE A 164 -4.70 0.00 -1.95
N TRP A 165 -4.95 -0.94 -1.05
CA TRP A 165 -4.44 -2.31 -1.12
C TRP A 165 -5.03 -3.10 -2.28
N ILE A 166 -6.34 -2.97 -2.53
CA ILE A 166 -6.98 -3.55 -3.72
C ILE A 166 -6.35 -3.01 -5.01
N SER A 167 -6.16 -1.69 -5.11
CA SER A 167 -5.52 -1.08 -6.27
C SER A 167 -4.07 -1.54 -6.43
N LEU A 168 -3.33 -1.70 -5.34
CA LEU A 168 -1.96 -2.21 -5.36
C LEU A 168 -1.92 -3.66 -5.89
N GLY A 169 -2.79 -4.53 -5.38
CA GLY A 169 -2.93 -5.92 -5.85
C GLY A 169 -3.27 -6.02 -7.33
N ARG A 170 -4.16 -5.15 -7.83
CA ARG A 170 -4.46 -5.06 -9.27
C ARG A 170 -3.25 -4.62 -10.10
N CYS A 171 -2.42 -3.72 -9.58
CA CYS A 171 -1.19 -3.32 -10.25
C CYS A 171 -0.20 -4.49 -10.31
N ASP A 172 -0.04 -5.23 -9.23
CA ASP A 172 0.90 -6.35 -9.17
C ASP A 172 0.42 -7.57 -9.98
N ILE A 173 -0.90 -7.82 -10.09
CA ILE A 173 -1.45 -8.72 -11.12
C ILE A 173 -1.03 -8.26 -12.52
N GLY A 174 -1.23 -6.98 -12.84
CA GLY A 174 -0.86 -6.42 -14.15
C GLY A 174 0.64 -6.51 -14.47
N LEU A 175 1.48 -6.70 -13.44
CA LEU A 175 2.93 -6.90 -13.54
C LEU A 175 3.35 -8.38 -13.42
N GLY A 176 2.41 -9.30 -13.22
CA GLY A 176 2.65 -10.73 -13.05
C GLY A 176 3.19 -11.14 -11.66
N ALA A 177 3.14 -10.24 -10.67
CA ALA A 177 3.56 -10.47 -9.30
C ALA A 177 2.41 -11.04 -8.45
N TYR A 178 1.90 -12.20 -8.85
CA TYR A 178 0.71 -12.83 -8.27
C TYR A 178 0.83 -13.14 -6.77
N ASP A 179 1.99 -13.60 -6.30
CA ASP A 179 2.22 -13.90 -4.88
C ASP A 179 2.13 -12.65 -4.00
N VAL A 180 2.57 -11.50 -4.54
CA VAL A 180 2.53 -10.20 -3.84
C VAL A 180 1.09 -9.69 -3.81
N ALA A 181 0.40 -9.72 -4.95
CA ALA A 181 -1.01 -9.34 -5.04
C ALA A 181 -1.91 -10.14 -4.09
N TYR A 182 -1.63 -11.44 -3.90
CA TYR A 182 -2.33 -12.26 -2.92
C TYR A 182 -2.24 -11.66 -1.51
N GLN A 183 -1.04 -11.27 -1.06
CA GLN A 183 -0.85 -10.67 0.26
C GLN A 183 -1.55 -9.32 0.39
N GLU A 184 -1.57 -8.53 -0.68
CA GLU A 184 -2.20 -7.21 -0.69
C GLU A 184 -3.72 -7.30 -0.60
N PHE A 185 -4.35 -8.28 -1.25
CA PHE A 185 -5.78 -8.51 -1.08
C PHE A 185 -6.13 -9.08 0.30
N ILE A 186 -5.27 -9.93 0.88
CA ILE A 186 -5.43 -10.36 2.27
C ILE A 186 -5.38 -9.15 3.20
N GLN A 187 -4.41 -8.25 3.02
CA GLN A 187 -4.32 -7.02 3.80
C GLN A 187 -5.59 -6.16 3.66
N ALA A 188 -6.17 -6.05 2.46
CA ALA A 188 -7.44 -5.35 2.26
C ALA A 188 -8.61 -6.00 3.04
N ILE A 189 -8.69 -7.32 3.06
CA ILE A 189 -9.70 -8.08 3.82
C ILE A 189 -9.48 -7.92 5.33
N ASP A 190 -8.22 -7.93 5.80
CA ASP A 190 -7.91 -7.76 7.22
C ASP A 190 -8.29 -6.35 7.72
N ILE A 191 -8.16 -5.33 6.86
CA ILE A 191 -8.57 -3.95 7.16
C ILE A 191 -10.10 -3.82 7.19
N ASP A 192 -10.78 -4.32 6.15
CA ASP A 192 -12.25 -4.34 6.10
C ASP A 192 -12.75 -5.73 5.69
N PRO A 193 -13.07 -6.59 6.68
CA PRO A 193 -13.58 -7.94 6.42
C PRO A 193 -14.95 -7.95 5.75
N THR A 194 -15.62 -6.80 5.62
CA THR A 194 -16.92 -6.65 4.98
C THR A 194 -16.82 -6.19 3.52
N ASP A 195 -15.63 -5.79 3.06
CA ASP A 195 -15.42 -5.35 1.67
C ASP A 195 -15.42 -6.55 0.72
N SER A 196 -16.60 -6.82 0.17
CA SER A 196 -16.78 -7.89 -0.81
C SER A 196 -15.96 -7.75 -2.10
N ILE A 197 -15.43 -6.55 -2.41
CA ILE A 197 -14.54 -6.34 -3.56
C ILE A 197 -13.20 -7.03 -3.28
N ALA A 198 -12.64 -6.90 -2.07
CA ALA A 198 -11.38 -7.54 -1.72
C ALA A 198 -11.46 -9.07 -1.85
N TYR A 199 -12.57 -9.68 -1.41
CA TYR A 199 -12.83 -11.11 -1.61
C TYR A 199 -12.92 -11.49 -3.09
N GLN A 200 -13.63 -10.69 -3.90
CA GLN A 200 -13.76 -10.94 -5.34
C GLN A 200 -12.38 -10.96 -6.01
N GLU A 201 -11.56 -9.94 -5.76
CA GLU A 201 -10.23 -9.81 -6.40
C GLU A 201 -9.30 -10.95 -6.00
N LEU A 202 -9.29 -11.32 -4.71
CA LEU A 202 -8.51 -12.47 -4.22
C LEU A 202 -8.98 -13.79 -4.85
N VAL A 203 -10.29 -14.00 -4.94
CA VAL A 203 -10.83 -15.22 -5.53
C VAL A 203 -10.57 -15.29 -7.04
N ASP A 204 -10.69 -14.17 -7.75
CA ASP A 204 -10.40 -14.10 -9.18
C ASP A 204 -8.92 -14.43 -9.46
N LEU A 205 -8.00 -13.89 -8.65
CA LEU A 205 -6.57 -14.24 -8.68
C LEU A 205 -6.36 -15.75 -8.46
N LEU A 206 -7.04 -16.34 -7.47
CA LEU A 206 -6.91 -17.77 -7.17
C LEU A 206 -7.53 -18.66 -8.25
N ILE A 207 -8.58 -18.19 -8.94
CA ILE A 207 -9.12 -18.89 -10.11
C ILE A 207 -8.14 -18.82 -11.28
N GLU A 208 -7.55 -17.65 -11.55
CA GLU A 208 -6.57 -17.44 -12.64
C GLU A 208 -5.33 -18.32 -12.44
N THR A 209 -4.89 -18.49 -11.20
CA THR A 209 -3.75 -19.34 -10.80
C THR A 209 -4.12 -20.81 -10.56
N HIS A 210 -5.36 -21.21 -10.87
CA HIS A 210 -5.90 -22.57 -10.71
C HIS A 210 -5.89 -23.12 -9.28
N GLU A 211 -5.88 -22.25 -8.28
CA GLU A 211 -5.91 -22.55 -6.86
C GLU A 211 -7.34 -22.67 -6.29
N PHE A 212 -8.21 -23.44 -6.97
CA PHE A 212 -9.65 -23.52 -6.69
C PHE A 212 -10.01 -23.90 -5.23
N ASN A 213 -9.17 -24.72 -4.58
CA ASN A 213 -9.37 -25.10 -3.19
C ASN A 213 -9.15 -23.92 -2.23
N LYS A 214 -8.13 -23.08 -2.50
CA LYS A 214 -7.90 -21.86 -1.73
C LYS A 214 -9.02 -20.86 -1.97
N ALA A 215 -9.44 -20.68 -3.23
CA ALA A 215 -10.56 -19.80 -3.58
C ALA A 215 -11.84 -20.17 -2.81
N THR A 216 -12.19 -21.47 -2.80
CA THR A 216 -13.33 -22.00 -2.03
C THR A 216 -13.17 -21.74 -0.53
N SER A 217 -11.95 -21.89 0.01
CA SER A 217 -11.68 -21.67 1.43
C SER A 217 -11.86 -20.21 1.83
N VAL A 218 -11.41 -19.27 0.98
CA VAL A 218 -11.61 -17.82 1.18
C VAL A 218 -13.10 -17.48 1.23
N CYS A 219 -13.90 -17.97 0.28
CA CYS A 219 -15.35 -17.76 0.30
C CYS A 219 -15.99 -18.32 1.57
N ASN A 220 -15.63 -19.55 1.96
CA ASN A 220 -16.21 -20.21 3.13
C ASN A 220 -15.87 -19.47 4.43
N ALA A 221 -14.65 -18.93 4.56
CA ALA A 221 -14.27 -18.12 5.72
C ALA A 221 -15.13 -16.86 5.83
N GLY A 222 -15.30 -16.10 4.75
CA GLY A 222 -16.17 -14.92 4.74
C GLY A 222 -17.64 -15.25 4.98
N LEU A 223 -18.14 -16.38 4.44
CA LEU A 223 -19.50 -16.87 4.68
C LEU A 223 -19.73 -17.27 6.13
N GLN A 224 -18.75 -17.91 6.75
CA GLN A 224 -18.79 -18.25 8.17
C GLN A 224 -18.85 -16.96 9.01
N MET A 225 -17.98 -15.99 8.75
CA MET A 225 -17.99 -14.70 9.45
C MET A 225 -19.34 -14.00 9.33
N ALA A 226 -19.91 -13.92 8.12
CA ALA A 226 -21.24 -13.35 7.90
C ALA A 226 -22.34 -14.12 8.63
N SER A 227 -22.24 -15.45 8.73
CA SER A 227 -23.20 -16.28 9.47
C SER A 227 -23.11 -16.07 10.98
N GLU A 228 -21.89 -15.93 11.52
CA GLU A 228 -21.66 -15.65 12.95
C GLU A 228 -22.21 -14.27 13.36
N HIS A 229 -22.24 -13.33 12.41
CA HIS A 229 -22.72 -11.97 12.61
C HIS A 229 -24.06 -11.71 11.90
N SER A 230 -24.94 -12.72 11.83
CA SER A 230 -26.18 -12.64 11.03
C SER A 230 -27.15 -11.52 11.42
N GLN A 231 -26.96 -10.90 12.60
CA GLN A 231 -27.76 -9.78 13.07
C GLN A 231 -27.27 -8.43 12.51
N GLU A 232 -26.04 -8.39 12.02
CA GLU A 232 -25.43 -7.16 11.50
C GLU A 232 -25.98 -6.81 10.12
N PRO A 233 -26.25 -5.52 9.83
CA PRO A 233 -26.81 -5.10 8.54
C PRO A 233 -25.93 -5.45 7.33
N TRP A 234 -24.61 -5.52 7.51
CA TRP A 234 -23.64 -5.85 6.46
C TRP A 234 -23.59 -7.35 6.12
N ALA A 235 -24.06 -8.22 7.02
CA ALA A 235 -23.85 -9.67 6.90
C ALA A 235 -24.62 -10.30 5.74
N ALA A 236 -25.89 -9.94 5.56
CA ALA A 236 -26.71 -10.48 4.47
C ALA A 236 -26.19 -10.06 3.07
N PRO A 237 -25.85 -8.78 2.81
CA PRO A 237 -25.19 -8.38 1.56
C PRO A 237 -23.88 -9.13 1.29
N LEU A 238 -22.99 -9.22 2.27
CA LEU A 238 -21.71 -9.92 2.12
C LEU A 238 -21.92 -11.39 1.79
N ARG A 239 -22.82 -12.06 2.52
CA ARG A 239 -23.18 -13.46 2.29
C ARG A 239 -23.68 -13.68 0.86
N ALA A 240 -24.63 -12.88 0.40
CA ALA A 240 -25.17 -13.00 -0.95
C ALA A 240 -24.07 -12.83 -2.02
N ARG A 241 -23.13 -11.90 -1.80
CA ARG A 241 -22.01 -11.69 -2.71
C ARG A 241 -21.04 -12.87 -2.72
N LEU A 242 -20.68 -13.40 -1.55
CA LEU A 242 -19.78 -14.54 -1.41
C LEU A 242 -20.39 -15.85 -1.93
N GLU A 243 -21.70 -16.07 -1.78
CA GLU A 243 -22.41 -17.21 -2.40
C GLU A 243 -22.33 -17.13 -3.93
N GLY A 244 -22.45 -15.93 -4.50
CA GLY A 244 -22.22 -15.68 -5.94
C GLY A 244 -20.80 -16.02 -6.37
N ILE A 245 -19.80 -15.50 -5.67
CA ILE A 245 -18.37 -15.76 -5.93
C ILE A 245 -18.06 -17.26 -5.83
N LEU A 246 -18.60 -17.95 -4.82
CA LEU A 246 -18.40 -19.39 -4.64
C LEU A 246 -18.98 -20.20 -5.82
N ASN A 247 -20.13 -19.78 -6.37
CA ASN A 247 -20.68 -20.40 -7.57
C ASN A 247 -19.75 -20.21 -8.79
N ASP A 248 -19.12 -19.04 -8.93
CA ASP A 248 -18.16 -18.77 -9.99
C ASP A 248 -16.92 -19.67 -9.87
N VAL A 249 -16.39 -19.86 -8.65
CA VAL A 249 -15.30 -20.82 -8.38
C VAL A 249 -15.68 -22.23 -8.82
N GLN A 250 -16.87 -22.70 -8.44
CA GLN A 250 -17.35 -24.05 -8.80
C GLN A 250 -17.52 -24.21 -10.31
N ASN A 251 -18.03 -23.18 -10.99
CA ASN A 251 -18.19 -23.16 -12.43
C ASN A 251 -16.83 -23.17 -13.16
N ALA A 252 -15.86 -22.39 -12.68
CA ALA A 252 -14.50 -22.38 -13.21
C ALA A 252 -13.82 -23.75 -13.02
N PHE A 253 -13.94 -24.35 -11.84
CA PHE A 253 -13.37 -25.68 -11.56
C PHE A 253 -13.96 -26.78 -12.45
N ARG A 254 -15.27 -26.73 -12.73
CA ARG A 254 -15.93 -27.68 -13.65
C ARG A 254 -15.43 -27.57 -15.09
N LYS A 255 -15.04 -26.38 -15.55
CA LYS A 255 -14.55 -26.17 -16.93
C LYS A 255 -13.13 -26.70 -17.15
N VAL A 256 -12.36 -26.89 -16.09
CA VAL A 256 -10.97 -27.37 -16.12
C VAL A 256 -10.88 -28.90 -15.97
N LYS A 257 -11.98 -29.56 -15.55
CA LYS A 257 -12.11 -31.03 -15.48
C LYS A 257 -12.67 -31.61 -16.77
#